data_AF-A0AAN6PAK3-F1
#
_entry.id   AF-A0AAN6PAK3-F1
#
_cell.length_a   1.000
_cell.length_b   1.000
_cell.length_c   1.000
_cell.angle_alpha   90.00
_cell.angle_beta   90.00
_cell.angle_gamma   90.00
#
_symmetry.space_group_name_H-M   'P 1'
#
loop_
_entity.id
_entity.type
_entity.pdbx_description
1 polymer ?
#
loop_
_entity_poly.entity_id
_entity_poly.type
_entity_poly.pdbx_seq_one_letter_code
_entity_poly.pdbx_strand_id
1 'polypeptide(L)'
;MSPVREVVVRTQSGSELYAVLKIYDRRFGLDLRQVKRHPDPHRAVHEDAFRSFVERGKMTGFLREYERETKERGTPVRASSYLDKTQDGRARYEAALWQECAEHFECETEAYSRLSDLQGSLIPHMYAHVRITDAYETQPPSRSTARYFEIRGVLLQAIGGYKLWDIATAPEAPANPGAWQAIIQSACNAAYEINRRGVVMEDCAPRNVVVDARTQRPFIIDLAQCEFRDRLAEVWRAMDDNDEDWDPDVEYWQLMRQSNNPGKIGAPMVRQLQLQRGIKLQGITYPDYDRIMRDLRQKKGLKS
;
A
#
# COMPACT_ATOMS: atom_id res chain seq x y z
N MET A 1 -2.02 -8.70 -3.71
CA MET A 1 -0.60 -8.34 -3.89
C MET A 1 -0.24 -8.16 -5.36
N SER A 2 0.40 -7.04 -5.72
CA SER A 2 1.01 -6.79 -7.03
C SER A 2 2.23 -7.69 -7.27
N PRO A 3 2.54 -8.13 -8.51
CA PRO A 3 3.79 -8.85 -8.78
C PRO A 3 5.03 -8.02 -8.48
N VAL A 4 6.00 -8.65 -7.82
CA VAL A 4 7.28 -8.05 -7.43
C VAL A 4 8.42 -8.96 -7.89
N ARG A 5 9.44 -8.38 -8.53
CA ARG A 5 10.63 -9.09 -9.02
C ARG A 5 11.89 -8.27 -8.76
N GLU A 6 12.96 -8.91 -8.34
CA GLU A 6 14.29 -8.31 -8.42
C GLU A 6 14.73 -8.24 -9.88
N VAL A 7 15.35 -7.12 -10.25
CA VAL A 7 15.81 -6.82 -11.61
C VAL A 7 17.17 -6.14 -11.56
N VAL A 8 17.95 -6.33 -12.62
CA VAL A 8 19.18 -5.58 -12.86
C VAL A 8 18.94 -4.65 -14.04
N VAL A 9 19.05 -3.34 -13.80
CA VAL A 9 18.92 -2.32 -14.85
C VAL A 9 20.32 -1.85 -15.23
N ARG A 10 20.68 -2.03 -16.50
CA ARG A 10 21.91 -1.46 -17.04
C ARG A 10 21.67 -0.01 -17.43
N THR A 11 22.44 0.89 -16.82
CA THR A 11 22.36 2.32 -17.11
C THR A 11 23.12 2.65 -18.40
N GLN A 12 22.90 3.85 -18.95
CA GLN A 12 23.61 4.32 -20.13
C GLN A 12 25.13 4.44 -19.91
N SER A 13 25.59 4.63 -18.67
CA SER A 13 27.01 4.65 -18.32
C SER A 13 27.62 3.25 -18.19
N GLY A 14 26.84 2.19 -18.39
CA GLY A 14 27.27 0.79 -18.25
C GLY A 14 27.28 0.28 -16.81
N SER A 15 26.84 1.08 -15.83
CA SER A 15 26.68 0.60 -14.45
C SER A 15 25.43 -0.28 -14.31
N GLU A 16 25.48 -1.22 -13.38
CA GLU A 16 24.34 -2.07 -13.03
C GLU A 16 23.64 -1.54 -11.78
N LEU A 17 22.34 -1.32 -11.88
CA LEU A 17 21.46 -0.95 -10.78
C LEU A 17 20.63 -2.18 -10.38
N TYR A 18 20.86 -2.66 -9.16
CA TYR A 18 20.07 -3.71 -8.54
C TYR A 18 18.82 -3.10 -7.92
N ALA A 19 17.65 -3.52 -8.38
CA ALA A 19 16.39 -2.90 -8.04
C ALA A 19 15.26 -3.93 -7.91
N VAL A 20 14.14 -3.48 -7.37
CA VAL A 20 12.88 -4.22 -7.30
C VAL A 20 11.89 -3.58 -8.25
N LEU A 21 11.40 -4.34 -9.21
CA LEU A 21 10.29 -3.97 -10.08
C LEU A 21 8.98 -4.46 -9.46
N LYS A 22 8.08 -3.53 -9.17
CA LYS A 22 6.69 -3.81 -8.78
C LYS A 22 5.77 -3.33 -9.89
N ILE A 23 4.89 -4.20 -10.39
CA ILE A 23 3.94 -3.87 -11.46
C ILE A 23 2.49 -4.02 -10.98
N TYR A 24 1.59 -3.18 -11.48
CA TYR A 24 0.16 -3.22 -11.15
C TYR A 24 -0.59 -3.71 -12.37
N ASP A 25 -0.79 -5.02 -12.40
CA ASP A 25 -1.42 -5.71 -13.53
C ASP A 25 -2.58 -6.56 -13.00
N ARG A 26 -3.80 -6.23 -13.44
CA ARG A 26 -5.05 -6.89 -13.04
C ARG A 26 -5.09 -8.40 -13.34
N ARG A 27 -4.23 -8.88 -14.24
CA ARG A 27 -4.14 -10.28 -14.62
C ARG A 27 -3.45 -11.11 -13.53
N PHE A 28 -2.69 -10.45 -12.65
CA PHE A 28 -1.93 -11.09 -11.59
C PHE A 28 -2.38 -10.60 -10.19
N GLY A 29 -1.98 -11.34 -9.16
CA GLY A 29 -2.28 -11.02 -7.76
C GLY A 29 -3.44 -11.83 -7.18
N LEU A 30 -3.09 -12.85 -6.38
CA LEU A 30 -4.08 -13.78 -5.80
C LEU A 30 -5.09 -13.08 -4.89
N ASP A 31 -4.64 -12.15 -4.04
CA ASP A 31 -5.55 -11.43 -3.12
C ASP A 31 -6.48 -10.47 -3.86
N LEU A 32 -5.97 -9.84 -4.93
CA LEU A 32 -6.74 -8.91 -5.76
C LEU A 32 -7.89 -9.65 -6.46
N ARG A 33 -7.63 -10.90 -6.88
CA ARG A 33 -8.59 -11.75 -7.59
C ARG A 33 -9.35 -12.71 -6.67
N GLN A 34 -9.48 -12.38 -5.39
CA GLN A 34 -10.23 -13.21 -4.44
C GLN A 34 -11.73 -12.87 -4.46
N VAL A 35 -12.56 -13.83 -4.85
CA VAL A 35 -14.03 -13.72 -4.91
C VAL A 35 -14.64 -14.66 -3.87
N LYS A 36 -15.39 -14.13 -2.91
CA LYS A 36 -16.04 -14.93 -1.84
C LYS A 36 -15.08 -15.93 -1.17
N ARG A 37 -13.83 -15.50 -0.92
CA ARG A 37 -12.72 -16.27 -0.35
C ARG A 37 -12.08 -17.32 -1.27
N HIS A 38 -12.57 -17.48 -2.50
CA HIS A 38 -11.96 -18.35 -3.51
C HIS A 38 -11.13 -17.53 -4.51
N PRO A 39 -9.96 -18.02 -4.94
CA PRO A 39 -9.23 -17.37 -6.03
C PRO A 39 -10.02 -17.49 -7.33
N ASP A 40 -10.09 -16.42 -8.13
CA ASP A 40 -10.56 -16.40 -9.52
C ASP A 40 -9.37 -16.08 -10.45
N PRO A 41 -8.52 -17.08 -10.77
CA PRO A 41 -7.35 -16.85 -11.60
C PRO A 41 -7.71 -16.28 -12.97
N HIS A 42 -6.87 -15.40 -13.49
CA HIS A 42 -7.05 -14.83 -14.81
C HIS A 42 -6.97 -15.91 -15.91
N ARG A 43 -7.79 -15.76 -16.96
CA ARG A 43 -7.87 -16.66 -18.13
C ARG A 43 -8.03 -15.83 -19.39
N ALA A 44 -7.68 -16.39 -20.54
CA ALA A 44 -7.81 -15.72 -21.85
C ALA A 44 -9.21 -15.13 -22.09
N VAL A 45 -10.27 -15.87 -21.73
CA VAL A 45 -11.66 -15.40 -21.85
C VAL A 45 -11.98 -14.15 -21.01
N HIS A 46 -11.22 -13.89 -19.94
CA HIS A 46 -11.36 -12.66 -19.15
C HIS A 46 -10.72 -11.48 -19.88
N GLU A 47 -9.59 -11.73 -20.55
CA GLU A 47 -8.92 -10.73 -21.37
C GLU A 47 -9.79 -10.31 -22.56
N ASP A 48 -10.42 -11.28 -23.24
CA ASP A 48 -11.33 -11.02 -24.34
C ASP A 48 -12.55 -10.19 -23.89
N ALA A 49 -13.10 -10.51 -22.71
CA ALA A 49 -14.22 -9.77 -22.13
C ALA A 49 -13.84 -8.31 -21.81
N PHE A 50 -12.68 -8.09 -21.18
CA PHE A 50 -12.18 -6.75 -20.89
C PHE A 50 -11.90 -5.95 -22.17
N ARG A 51 -11.19 -6.56 -23.13
CA ARG A 51 -10.87 -5.94 -24.42
C ARG A 51 -12.13 -5.50 -25.16
N SER A 52 -13.10 -6.41 -25.32
CA SER A 52 -14.38 -6.10 -25.96
C SER A 52 -15.13 -4.98 -25.24
N PHE A 53 -15.06 -4.90 -23.92
CA PHE A 53 -15.69 -3.84 -23.13
C PHE A 53 -15.05 -2.47 -23.37
N VAL A 54 -13.71 -2.42 -23.42
CA VAL A 54 -12.95 -1.21 -23.73
C VAL A 54 -13.20 -0.75 -25.18
N GLU A 55 -13.15 -1.67 -26.14
CA GLU A 55 -13.35 -1.37 -27.57
C GLU A 55 -14.77 -0.90 -27.88
N ARG A 56 -15.78 -1.39 -27.16
CA ARG A 56 -17.17 -0.89 -27.23
C ARG A 56 -17.35 0.47 -26.53
N GLY A 57 -16.29 1.09 -26.01
CA GLY A 57 -16.32 2.40 -25.37
C GLY A 57 -17.00 2.44 -24.00
N LYS A 58 -17.24 1.28 -23.37
CA LYS A 58 -18.00 1.20 -22.10
C LYS A 58 -17.19 1.64 -20.87
N MET A 59 -15.87 1.69 -20.98
CA MET A 59 -14.96 1.99 -19.87
C MET A 59 -15.22 3.36 -19.24
N THR A 60 -15.44 4.41 -20.04
CA THR A 60 -15.69 5.77 -19.52
C THR A 60 -16.97 5.84 -18.69
N GLY A 61 -18.06 5.20 -19.15
CA GLY A 61 -19.32 5.16 -18.42
C GLY A 61 -19.19 4.39 -17.10
N PHE A 62 -18.50 3.25 -17.16
CA PHE A 62 -18.22 2.42 -15.99
C PHE A 62 -17.39 3.16 -14.93
N LEU A 63 -16.33 3.87 -15.31
CA LEU A 63 -15.50 4.60 -14.34
C LEU A 63 -16.27 5.70 -13.60
N ARG A 64 -17.20 6.39 -14.29
CA ARG A 64 -18.08 7.38 -13.63
C ARG A 64 -19.05 6.72 -12.66
N GLU A 65 -19.57 5.54 -13.00
CA GLU A 65 -20.42 4.74 -12.12
C GLU A 65 -19.65 4.28 -10.88
N TYR A 66 -18.44 3.73 -11.07
CA TYR A 66 -17.55 3.30 -9.99
C TYR A 66 -17.21 4.45 -9.03
N GLU A 67 -16.85 5.63 -9.56
CA GLU A 67 -16.53 6.81 -8.75
C GLU A 67 -17.75 7.27 -7.94
N ARG A 68 -18.93 7.31 -8.57
CA ARG A 68 -20.17 7.69 -7.88
C ARG A 68 -20.51 6.73 -6.76
N GLU A 69 -20.47 5.42 -7.00
CA GLU A 69 -20.74 4.42 -5.97
C GLU A 69 -19.75 4.47 -4.81
N THR A 70 -18.46 4.70 -5.11
CA THR A 70 -17.42 4.87 -4.09
C THR A 70 -17.71 6.08 -3.19
N LYS A 71 -18.11 7.22 -3.79
CA LYS A 71 -18.52 8.41 -3.04
C LYS A 71 -19.76 8.16 -2.18
N GLU A 72 -20.79 7.53 -2.74
CA GLU A 72 -22.04 7.22 -2.02
C GLU A 72 -21.80 6.28 -0.83
N ARG A 73 -20.87 5.33 -0.94
CA ARG A 73 -20.52 4.41 0.16
C ARG A 73 -19.51 4.98 1.15
N GLY A 74 -18.83 6.07 0.80
CA GLY A 74 -17.69 6.61 1.55
C GLY A 74 -16.47 5.68 1.62
N THR A 75 -16.47 4.56 0.87
CA THR A 75 -15.38 3.58 0.83
C THR A 75 -15.27 2.97 -0.58
N PRO A 76 -14.05 2.58 -1.03
CA PRO A 76 -13.86 1.96 -2.34
C PRO A 76 -14.70 0.70 -2.54
N VAL A 77 -15.39 0.61 -3.68
CA VAL A 77 -16.17 -0.56 -4.06
C VAL A 77 -15.23 -1.66 -4.55
N ARG A 78 -15.11 -2.74 -3.78
CA ARG A 78 -14.30 -3.89 -4.20
C ARG A 78 -14.74 -4.42 -5.56
N ALA A 79 -13.78 -4.76 -6.41
CA ALA A 79 -13.99 -5.29 -7.75
C ALA A 79 -14.95 -6.47 -7.77
N SER A 80 -14.83 -7.38 -6.80
CA SER A 80 -15.73 -8.54 -6.65
C SER A 80 -17.23 -8.19 -6.59
N SER A 81 -17.59 -6.96 -6.24
CA SER A 81 -18.98 -6.47 -6.25
C SER A 81 -19.57 -6.38 -7.67
N TYR A 82 -18.72 -6.24 -8.68
CA TYR A 82 -19.13 -6.13 -10.09
C TYR A 82 -19.18 -7.49 -10.81
N LEU A 83 -18.77 -8.56 -10.14
CA LEU A 83 -18.85 -9.90 -10.70
C LEU A 83 -20.26 -10.46 -10.51
N ASP A 84 -21.13 -10.20 -11.49
CA ASP A 84 -22.50 -10.70 -11.53
C ASP A 84 -22.78 -11.58 -12.77
N LYS A 85 -24.04 -12.02 -12.90
CA LYS A 85 -24.50 -12.86 -14.02
C LYS A 85 -24.97 -12.05 -15.24
N THR A 86 -24.80 -10.73 -15.24
CA THR A 86 -25.19 -9.91 -16.39
C THR A 86 -24.25 -10.15 -17.57
N GLN A 87 -24.66 -9.72 -18.76
CA GLN A 87 -23.86 -9.87 -19.98
C GLN A 87 -22.45 -9.28 -19.86
N ASP A 88 -22.30 -8.17 -19.12
CA ASP A 88 -21.01 -7.50 -18.95
C ASP A 88 -20.38 -7.76 -17.56
N GLY A 89 -20.98 -8.57 -16.68
CA GLY A 89 -20.52 -8.75 -15.30
C GLY A 89 -19.04 -9.15 -15.20
N ARG A 90 -18.60 -10.08 -16.05
CA ARG A 90 -17.17 -10.46 -16.13
C ARG A 90 -16.28 -9.30 -16.59
N ALA A 91 -16.72 -8.52 -17.57
CA ALA A 91 -15.95 -7.38 -18.07
C ALA A 91 -15.89 -6.23 -17.07
N ARG A 92 -17.00 -5.95 -16.36
CA ARG A 92 -17.06 -4.95 -15.28
C ARG A 92 -16.17 -5.36 -14.11
N TYR A 93 -16.12 -6.65 -13.76
CA TYR A 93 -15.15 -7.17 -12.79
C TYR A 93 -13.70 -6.89 -13.20
N GLU A 94 -13.30 -7.22 -14.43
CA GLU A 94 -11.95 -6.93 -14.92
C GLU A 94 -11.66 -5.42 -15.00
N ALA A 95 -12.66 -4.60 -15.36
CA ALA A 95 -12.55 -3.14 -15.37
C ALA A 95 -12.37 -2.56 -13.96
N ALA A 96 -13.05 -3.12 -12.96
CA ALA A 96 -12.85 -2.74 -11.56
C ALA A 96 -11.46 -3.15 -11.05
N LEU A 97 -10.97 -4.35 -11.38
CA LEU A 97 -9.60 -4.76 -11.06
C LEU A 97 -8.55 -3.84 -11.71
N TRP A 98 -8.80 -3.40 -12.96
CA TRP A 98 -7.94 -2.41 -13.61
C TRP A 98 -7.91 -1.09 -12.82
N GLN A 99 -9.07 -0.60 -12.39
CA GLN A 99 -9.19 0.64 -11.62
C GLN A 99 -8.51 0.52 -10.26
N GLU A 100 -8.70 -0.58 -9.52
CA GLU A 100 -8.00 -0.84 -8.25
C GLU A 100 -6.48 -0.88 -8.44
N CYS A 101 -5.97 -1.51 -9.52
CA CYS A 101 -4.55 -1.49 -9.85
C CYS A 101 -4.03 -0.07 -10.13
N ALA A 102 -4.81 0.74 -10.85
CA ALA A 102 -4.47 2.13 -11.10
C ALA A 102 -4.43 2.96 -9.81
N GLU A 103 -5.43 2.80 -8.94
CA GLU A 103 -5.50 3.47 -7.63
C GLU A 103 -4.32 3.08 -6.74
N HIS A 104 -3.96 1.79 -6.68
CA HIS A 104 -2.79 1.32 -5.95
C HIS A 104 -1.47 1.90 -6.47
N PHE A 105 -1.32 2.02 -7.80
CA PHE A 105 -0.14 2.64 -8.41
C PHE A 105 -0.04 4.13 -8.04
N GLU A 106 -1.12 4.89 -8.21
CA GLU A 106 -1.14 6.32 -7.91
C GLU A 106 -0.92 6.57 -6.40
N CYS A 107 -1.54 5.75 -5.54
CA CYS A 107 -1.35 5.82 -4.10
C CYS A 107 0.11 5.58 -3.69
N GLU A 108 0.75 4.54 -4.24
CA GLU A 108 2.15 4.26 -3.92
C GLU A 108 3.08 5.37 -4.41
N THR A 109 2.92 5.84 -5.65
CA THR A 109 3.69 6.96 -6.20
C THR A 109 3.53 8.22 -5.35
N GLU A 110 2.31 8.55 -4.93
CA GLU A 110 2.07 9.70 -4.07
C GLU A 110 2.70 9.53 -2.68
N ALA A 111 2.61 8.34 -2.08
CA ALA A 111 3.25 8.06 -0.80
C ALA A 111 4.77 8.27 -0.88
N TYR A 112 5.44 7.77 -1.92
CA TYR A 112 6.87 8.01 -2.10
C TYR A 112 7.22 9.48 -2.34
N SER A 113 6.36 10.23 -3.03
CA SER A 113 6.53 11.67 -3.22
C SER A 113 6.44 12.43 -1.88
N ARG A 114 5.42 12.14 -1.06
CA ARG A 114 5.20 12.77 0.25
C ARG A 114 6.24 12.40 1.29
N LEU A 115 6.81 11.19 1.18
CA LEU A 115 7.82 10.65 2.08
C LEU A 115 9.23 10.73 1.49
N SER A 116 9.48 11.70 0.60
CA SER A 116 10.77 11.86 -0.09
C SER A 116 11.96 11.99 0.84
N ASP A 117 11.77 12.59 2.02
CA ASP A 117 12.80 12.74 3.06
C ASP A 117 13.10 11.44 3.82
N LEU A 118 12.24 10.42 3.71
CA LEU A 118 12.42 9.10 4.32
C LEU A 118 13.02 8.06 3.38
N GLN A 119 13.09 8.35 2.08
CA GLN A 119 13.64 7.43 1.09
C GLN A 119 15.12 7.14 1.34
N GLY A 120 15.49 5.86 1.28
CA GLY A 120 16.84 5.36 1.58
C GLY A 120 17.16 5.23 3.06
N SER A 121 16.24 5.63 3.95
CA SER A 121 16.44 5.55 5.40
C SER A 121 15.40 4.68 6.11
N LEU A 122 14.11 4.97 5.91
CA LEU A 122 12.99 4.26 6.53
C LEU A 122 12.08 3.57 5.50
N ILE A 123 12.11 4.05 4.26
CA ILE A 123 11.47 3.41 3.09
C ILE A 123 12.51 3.30 1.97
N PRO A 124 12.36 2.36 1.01
CA PRO A 124 13.26 2.26 -0.14
C PRO A 124 13.35 3.58 -0.93
N HIS A 125 14.37 3.74 -1.78
CA HIS A 125 14.28 4.74 -2.85
C HIS A 125 13.29 4.29 -3.92
N MET A 126 12.48 5.21 -4.46
CA MET A 126 11.82 5.04 -5.75
C MET A 126 12.72 5.64 -6.82
N TYR A 127 13.24 4.79 -7.71
CA TYR A 127 14.12 5.21 -8.80
C TYR A 127 13.35 5.73 -10.00
N ALA A 128 12.22 5.10 -10.35
CA ALA A 128 11.46 5.45 -11.55
C ALA A 128 10.01 4.93 -11.52
N HIS A 129 9.16 5.59 -12.30
CA HIS A 129 7.92 5.00 -12.80
C HIS A 129 8.22 4.12 -14.02
N VAL A 130 7.47 3.03 -14.15
CA VAL A 130 7.61 2.04 -15.22
C VAL A 130 6.29 1.97 -15.98
N ARG A 131 6.39 1.91 -17.30
CA ARG A 131 5.26 1.68 -18.20
C ARG A 131 5.63 0.60 -19.21
N ILE A 132 4.82 -0.44 -19.29
CA ILE A 132 4.97 -1.53 -20.25
C ILE A 132 3.81 -1.40 -21.26
N THR A 133 4.15 -1.11 -22.51
CA THR A 133 3.18 -0.82 -23.59
C THR A 133 2.95 -1.99 -24.54
N ASP A 134 3.91 -2.91 -24.64
CA ASP A 134 3.91 -3.97 -25.67
C ASP A 134 3.44 -5.32 -25.10
N ALA A 135 2.63 -5.31 -24.04
CA ALA A 135 2.14 -6.54 -23.41
C ALA A 135 1.11 -7.31 -24.28
N TYR A 136 0.76 -6.80 -25.45
CA TYR A 136 -0.27 -7.32 -26.34
C TYR A 136 0.28 -7.49 -27.76
N GLU A 137 0.62 -8.73 -28.12
CA GLU A 137 1.38 -9.07 -29.33
C GLU A 137 0.56 -9.09 -30.63
N THR A 138 -0.78 -9.13 -30.56
CA THR A 138 -1.60 -9.48 -31.74
C THR A 138 -2.28 -8.30 -32.43
N GLN A 139 -2.71 -7.26 -31.69
CA GLN A 139 -3.23 -6.00 -32.25
C GLN A 139 -3.03 -4.85 -31.25
N PRO A 140 -2.33 -3.77 -31.65
CA PRO A 140 -2.16 -2.62 -30.78
C PRO A 140 -3.52 -1.91 -30.58
N PRO A 141 -3.85 -1.50 -29.35
CA PRO A 141 -5.08 -0.77 -29.08
C PRO A 141 -5.10 0.57 -29.82
N SER A 142 -6.30 1.10 -30.07
CA SER A 142 -6.45 2.45 -30.62
C SER A 142 -5.85 3.49 -29.66
N ARG A 143 -5.39 4.64 -30.17
CA ARG A 143 -4.81 5.70 -29.32
C ARG A 143 -5.73 6.14 -28.17
N SER A 144 -7.06 6.11 -28.38
CA SER A 144 -8.04 6.48 -27.36
C SER A 144 -8.23 5.43 -26.27
N THR A 145 -7.84 4.18 -26.52
CA THR A 145 -8.01 3.05 -25.59
C THR A 145 -6.69 2.52 -25.04
N ALA A 146 -5.55 2.90 -25.61
CA ALA A 146 -4.22 2.41 -25.26
C ALA A 146 -3.93 2.44 -23.76
N ARG A 147 -4.33 3.52 -23.06
CA ARG A 147 -4.13 3.67 -21.61
C ARG A 147 -4.71 2.53 -20.75
N TYR A 148 -5.75 1.84 -21.24
CA TYR A 148 -6.38 0.73 -20.51
C TYR A 148 -5.62 -0.59 -20.62
N PHE A 149 -4.64 -0.64 -21.53
CA PHE A 149 -3.80 -1.79 -21.80
C PHE A 149 -2.34 -1.56 -21.36
N GLU A 150 -2.03 -0.37 -20.84
CA GLU A 150 -0.73 -0.08 -20.26
C GLU A 150 -0.61 -0.73 -18.88
N ILE A 151 0.50 -1.41 -18.62
CA ILE A 151 0.84 -1.88 -17.28
C ILE A 151 1.76 -0.85 -16.66
N ARG A 152 1.35 -0.35 -15.50
CA ARG A 152 2.13 0.61 -14.72
C ARG A 152 2.93 -0.12 -13.65
N GLY A 153 4.01 0.49 -13.21
CA GLY A 153 4.86 -0.06 -12.16
C GLY A 153 5.80 0.97 -11.58
N VAL A 154 6.51 0.56 -10.54
CA VAL A 154 7.55 1.35 -9.88
C VAL A 154 8.83 0.54 -9.79
N LEU A 155 9.96 1.21 -9.97
CA LEU A 155 11.29 0.65 -9.77
C LEU A 155 11.82 1.18 -8.43
N LEU A 156 12.09 0.27 -7.49
CA LEU A 156 12.45 0.57 -6.11
C LEU A 156 13.86 0.07 -5.78
N GLN A 157 14.48 0.64 -4.76
CA GLN A 157 15.70 0.11 -4.16
C GLN A 157 15.49 -1.32 -3.68
N ALA A 158 16.38 -2.22 -4.09
CA ALA A 158 16.45 -3.55 -3.53
C ALA A 158 17.11 -3.49 -2.14
N ILE A 159 16.41 -4.01 -1.13
CA ILE A 159 16.95 -4.15 0.23
C ILE A 159 17.36 -5.62 0.40
N GLY A 160 18.66 -5.85 0.41
CA GLY A 160 19.24 -7.18 0.63
C GLY A 160 19.09 -7.59 2.10
N GLY A 161 18.12 -8.44 2.40
CA GLY A 161 17.89 -8.89 3.76
C GLY A 161 16.65 -9.77 3.91
N TYR A 162 15.99 -9.66 5.05
CA TYR A 162 14.92 -10.58 5.44
C TYR A 162 13.67 -9.84 5.90
N LYS A 163 12.50 -10.46 5.79
CA LYS A 163 11.26 -9.85 6.31
C LYS A 163 11.29 -9.85 7.83
N LEU A 164 10.83 -8.77 8.46
CA LEU A 164 10.78 -8.69 9.92
C LEU A 164 9.99 -9.86 10.52
N TRP A 165 8.91 -10.29 9.86
CA TRP A 165 8.12 -11.47 10.24
C TRP A 165 8.97 -12.75 10.38
N ASP A 166 10.06 -12.87 9.64
CA ASP A 166 10.90 -14.07 9.56
C ASP A 166 12.15 -13.96 10.45
N ILE A 167 12.27 -12.93 11.29
CA ILE A 167 13.48 -12.63 12.11
C ILE A 167 13.97 -13.81 12.97
N ALA A 168 13.07 -14.68 13.41
CA ALA A 168 13.42 -15.84 14.25
C ALA A 168 13.92 -17.07 13.47
N THR A 169 13.91 -16.99 12.14
CA THR A 169 14.25 -18.08 11.22
C THR A 169 15.21 -17.65 10.11
N ALA A 170 15.31 -16.35 9.84
CA ALA A 170 16.21 -15.81 8.83
C ALA A 170 17.68 -16.02 9.24
N PRO A 171 18.52 -16.63 8.39
CA PRO A 171 19.93 -16.88 8.71
C PRO A 171 20.74 -15.59 8.84
N GLU A 172 20.30 -14.50 8.22
CA GLU A 172 20.94 -13.17 8.28
C GLU A 172 20.50 -12.35 9.50
N ALA A 173 19.52 -12.82 10.26
CA ALA A 173 19.08 -12.14 11.48
C ALA A 173 20.12 -12.32 12.60
N PRO A 174 20.20 -11.39 13.56
CA PRO A 174 21.15 -11.50 14.66
C PRO A 174 20.86 -12.75 15.48
N ALA A 175 21.89 -13.53 15.81
CA ALA A 175 21.74 -14.73 16.64
C ALA A 175 21.27 -14.41 18.08
N ASN A 176 21.49 -13.18 18.55
CA ASN A 176 21.09 -12.71 19.87
C ASN A 176 19.65 -12.19 19.86
N PRO A 177 18.69 -12.83 20.58
CA PRO A 177 17.31 -12.36 20.68
C PRO A 177 17.16 -10.95 21.27
N GLY A 178 18.10 -10.48 22.08
CA GLY A 178 18.09 -9.12 22.63
C GLY A 178 18.16 -8.04 21.54
N ALA A 179 18.85 -8.33 20.43
CA ALA A 179 18.93 -7.41 19.29
C ALA A 179 17.60 -7.29 18.53
N TRP A 180 16.75 -8.33 18.57
CA TRP A 180 15.46 -8.32 17.88
C TRP A 180 14.52 -7.26 18.44
N GLN A 181 14.56 -7.02 19.76
CA GLN A 181 13.75 -5.97 20.38
C GLN A 181 14.08 -4.59 19.79
N ALA A 182 15.36 -4.29 19.58
CA ALA A 182 15.79 -3.02 19.01
C ALA A 182 15.36 -2.87 17.54
N ILE A 183 15.45 -3.95 16.76
CA ILE A 183 15.00 -3.96 15.34
C ILE A 183 13.49 -3.74 15.26
N ILE A 184 12.71 -4.46 16.08
CA ILE A 184 11.25 -4.32 16.13
C ILE A 184 10.87 -2.90 16.57
N GLN A 185 11.52 -2.36 17.60
CA GLN A 185 11.28 -0.98 18.04
C GLN A 185 11.62 0.02 16.93
N SER A 186 12.72 -0.19 16.20
CA SER A 186 13.08 0.67 15.07
C SER A 186 12.02 0.64 13.97
N ALA A 187 11.37 -0.51 13.73
CA ALA A 187 10.29 -0.63 12.76
C ALA A 187 9.01 0.08 13.24
N CYS A 188 8.66 -0.04 14.53
CA CYS A 188 7.57 0.73 15.14
C CYS A 188 7.81 2.24 15.01
N ASN A 189 9.04 2.69 15.28
CA ASN A 189 9.42 4.10 15.16
C ASN A 189 9.34 4.57 13.69
N ALA A 190 9.75 3.73 12.73
CA ALA A 190 9.63 4.05 11.31
C ALA A 190 8.18 4.26 10.89
N ALA A 191 7.27 3.38 11.35
CA ALA A 191 5.84 3.53 11.06
C ALA A 191 5.27 4.81 11.66
N TYR A 192 5.69 5.17 12.87
CA TYR A 192 5.28 6.42 13.50
C TYR A 192 5.79 7.65 12.74
N GLU A 193 7.03 7.64 12.26
CA GLU A 193 7.58 8.73 11.44
C GLU A 193 6.84 8.91 10.10
N ILE A 194 6.34 7.83 9.50
CA ILE A 194 5.44 7.90 8.34
C ILE A 194 4.12 8.56 8.75
N ASN A 195 3.51 8.14 9.88
CA ASN A 195 2.27 8.75 10.37
C ASN A 195 2.43 10.24 10.69
N ARG A 196 3.59 10.67 11.22
CA ARG A 196 3.87 12.10 11.47
C ARG A 196 3.88 12.96 10.21
N ARG A 197 4.10 12.37 9.04
CA ARG A 197 4.06 13.03 7.72
C ARG A 197 2.67 13.01 7.08
N GLY A 198 1.64 12.60 7.82
CA GLY A 198 0.26 12.62 7.35
C GLY A 198 -0.09 11.43 6.45
N VAL A 199 0.66 10.33 6.54
CA VAL A 199 0.41 9.10 5.77
C VAL A 199 -0.05 8.00 6.72
N VAL A 200 -1.23 7.45 6.46
CA VAL A 200 -1.80 6.30 7.15
C VAL A 200 -1.53 5.06 6.30
N MET A 201 -0.92 4.03 6.87
CA MET A 201 -0.72 2.77 6.16
C MET A 201 -1.83 1.79 6.55
N GLU A 202 -2.75 1.52 5.63
CA GLU A 202 -3.86 0.60 5.89
C GLU A 202 -3.35 -0.84 6.07
N ASP A 203 -2.43 -1.25 5.19
CA ASP A 203 -1.77 -2.56 5.24
C ASP A 203 -0.43 -2.55 6.01
N CYS A 204 -0.38 -1.87 7.15
CA CYS A 204 0.79 -1.92 8.04
C CYS A 204 0.88 -3.28 8.75
N ALA A 205 1.98 -4.01 8.54
CA ALA A 205 2.24 -5.30 9.21
C ALA A 205 3.73 -5.68 9.12
N PRO A 206 4.25 -6.59 9.97
CA PRO A 206 5.67 -6.95 9.92
C PRO A 206 6.09 -7.67 8.63
N ARG A 207 5.14 -8.24 7.87
CA ARG A 207 5.40 -8.83 6.54
C ARG A 207 5.75 -7.78 5.48
N ASN A 208 5.35 -6.52 5.72
CA ASN A 208 5.62 -5.36 4.89
C ASN A 208 6.80 -4.53 5.46
N VAL A 209 7.67 -5.18 6.24
CA VAL A 209 8.93 -4.60 6.72
C VAL A 209 10.07 -5.52 6.29
N VAL A 210 11.05 -4.97 5.58
CA VAL A 210 12.30 -5.67 5.22
C VAL A 210 13.44 -5.11 6.05
N VAL A 211 14.22 -5.98 6.68
CA VAL A 211 15.39 -5.60 7.47
C VAL A 211 16.64 -5.82 6.61
N ASP A 212 17.40 -4.77 6.36
CA ASP A 212 18.71 -4.86 5.68
C ASP A 212 19.63 -5.78 6.49
N ALA A 213 20.13 -6.86 5.89
CA ALA A 213 20.98 -7.84 6.58
C ALA A 213 22.32 -7.25 7.06
N ARG A 214 22.85 -6.25 6.36
CA ARG A 214 24.13 -5.63 6.70
C ARG A 214 23.99 -4.64 7.84
N THR A 215 22.97 -3.79 7.80
CA THR A 215 22.81 -2.70 8.78
C THR A 215 21.78 -3.02 9.87
N GLN A 216 21.02 -4.09 9.72
CA GLN A 216 19.91 -4.49 10.59
C GLN A 216 18.84 -3.40 10.72
N ARG A 217 18.72 -2.55 9.70
CA ARG A 217 17.79 -1.43 9.67
C ARG A 217 16.49 -1.85 8.98
N PRO A 218 15.32 -1.62 9.59
CA PRO A 218 14.05 -1.91 8.94
C PRO A 218 13.68 -0.84 7.91
N PHE A 219 13.12 -1.30 6.80
CA PHE A 219 12.53 -0.51 5.74
C PHE A 219 11.06 -0.92 5.59
N ILE A 220 10.16 0.05 5.66
CA ILE A 220 8.74 -0.18 5.38
C ILE A 220 8.55 -0.21 3.87
N ILE A 221 7.87 -1.24 3.39
CA ILE A 221 7.58 -1.46 1.97
C ILE A 221 6.07 -1.57 1.75
N ASP A 222 5.67 -1.61 0.48
CA ASP A 222 4.28 -1.75 0.05
C ASP A 222 3.37 -0.62 0.54
N LEU A 223 3.53 0.55 -0.09
CA LEU A 223 2.77 1.77 0.24
C LEU A 223 1.55 1.96 -0.68
N ALA A 224 1.11 0.91 -1.37
CA ALA A 224 -0.02 0.96 -2.31
C ALA A 224 -1.39 1.21 -1.66
N GLN A 225 -1.49 1.02 -0.35
CA GLN A 225 -2.73 1.19 0.41
C GLN A 225 -2.47 2.17 1.56
N CYS A 226 -2.44 3.44 1.21
CA CYS A 226 -2.30 4.54 2.14
C CYS A 226 -3.46 5.53 2.03
N GLU A 227 -3.80 6.14 3.15
CA GLU A 227 -4.65 7.33 3.22
C GLU A 227 -3.80 8.55 3.56
N PHE A 228 -4.21 9.71 3.07
CA PHE A 228 -3.48 10.96 3.23
C PHE A 228 -4.28 11.97 4.04
N ARG A 229 -3.63 12.59 5.04
CA ARG A 229 -4.26 13.47 6.03
C ARG A 229 -5.11 14.58 5.42
N ASP A 230 -4.61 15.24 4.39
CA ASP A 230 -5.29 16.32 3.67
C ASP A 230 -6.55 15.82 2.95
N ARG A 231 -6.49 14.67 2.28
CA ARG A 231 -7.66 14.05 1.64
C ARG A 231 -8.71 13.60 2.65
N LEU A 232 -8.27 12.99 3.75
CA LEU A 232 -9.16 12.63 4.85
C LEU A 232 -9.86 13.86 5.42
N ALA A 233 -9.13 14.96 5.60
CA ALA A 233 -9.71 16.22 6.05
C ALA A 233 -10.74 16.79 5.07
N GLU A 234 -10.55 16.66 3.75
CA GLU A 234 -11.57 17.04 2.76
C GLU A 234 -12.83 16.19 2.86
N VAL A 235 -12.67 14.87 3.01
CA VAL A 235 -13.80 13.94 3.20
C VAL A 235 -14.57 14.26 4.47
N TRP A 236 -13.87 14.47 5.59
CA TRP A 236 -14.49 14.80 6.87
C TRP A 236 -15.22 16.15 6.82
N ARG A 237 -14.64 17.18 6.19
CA ARG A 237 -15.33 18.48 5.99
C ARG A 237 -16.61 18.36 5.17
N ALA A 238 -16.67 17.43 4.23
CA ALA A 238 -17.88 17.20 3.43
C ALA A 238 -18.95 16.42 4.20
N MET A 239 -18.60 15.79 5.32
CA MET A 239 -19.50 15.01 6.17
C MET A 239 -19.98 15.76 7.42
N ASP A 240 -19.21 16.74 7.89
CA ASP A 240 -19.45 17.47 9.14
C ASP A 240 -19.69 18.96 8.88
N ASP A 241 -20.95 19.38 9.01
CA ASP A 241 -21.37 20.74 8.64
C ASP A 241 -21.36 21.74 9.81
N ASN A 242 -21.15 21.36 11.09
CA ASN A 242 -21.42 22.31 12.21
C ASN A 242 -20.73 22.09 13.59
N ASP A 243 -19.65 21.32 13.73
CA ASP A 243 -18.95 21.24 15.03
C ASP A 243 -17.85 22.32 15.19
N GLU A 244 -18.08 23.29 16.08
CA GLU A 244 -17.14 24.39 16.40
C GLU A 244 -15.83 23.92 17.04
N ASP A 245 -15.82 22.73 17.65
CA ASP A 245 -14.65 22.14 18.31
C ASP A 245 -13.91 21.13 17.38
N TRP A 246 -14.37 20.97 16.12
CA TRP A 246 -13.77 20.07 15.14
C TRP A 246 -12.43 20.59 14.61
N ASP A 247 -11.41 19.72 14.63
CA ASP A 247 -10.10 20.03 14.08
C ASP A 247 -9.51 18.83 13.30
N PRO A 248 -9.10 19.02 12.03
CA PRO A 248 -8.65 17.92 11.18
C PRO A 248 -7.35 17.29 11.66
N ASP A 249 -6.51 18.01 12.41
CA ASP A 249 -5.29 17.41 12.96
C ASP A 249 -5.61 16.54 14.17
N VAL A 250 -6.60 16.92 14.99
CA VAL A 250 -7.08 16.11 16.13
C VAL A 250 -7.74 14.83 15.60
N GLU A 251 -8.63 14.95 14.63
CA GLU A 251 -9.28 13.79 13.99
C GLU A 251 -8.27 12.86 13.33
N TYR A 252 -7.24 13.41 12.68
CA TYR A 252 -6.15 12.60 12.14
C TYR A 252 -5.45 11.77 13.22
N TRP A 253 -5.10 12.37 14.37
CA TRP A 253 -4.46 11.62 15.45
C TRP A 253 -5.41 10.64 16.16
N GLN A 254 -6.71 10.94 16.16
CA GLN A 254 -7.73 9.99 16.60
C GLN A 254 -7.81 8.78 15.66
N LEU A 255 -7.77 8.98 14.34
CA LEU A 255 -7.61 7.89 13.38
C LEU A 255 -6.29 7.14 13.62
N MET A 256 -5.19 7.84 13.91
CA MET A 256 -3.88 7.18 14.14
C MET A 256 -3.90 6.28 15.37
N ARG A 257 -4.63 6.68 16.42
CA ARG A 257 -4.87 5.84 17.59
C ARG A 257 -5.63 4.57 17.23
N GLN A 258 -6.63 4.66 16.34
CA GLN A 258 -7.43 3.51 15.90
C GLN A 258 -6.65 2.59 14.96
N SER A 259 -5.98 3.15 13.96
CA SER A 259 -5.18 2.41 12.98
C SER A 259 -3.90 1.83 13.57
N ASN A 260 -3.32 2.51 14.57
CA ASN A 260 -2.16 2.09 15.38
C ASN A 260 -1.08 1.37 14.55
N ASN A 261 -0.57 2.03 13.50
CA ASN A 261 0.41 1.42 12.59
C ASN A 261 1.65 0.86 13.32
N PRO A 262 2.26 1.56 14.31
CA PRO A 262 3.34 0.99 15.12
C PRO A 262 2.91 -0.29 15.87
N GLY A 263 1.70 -0.30 16.46
CA GLY A 263 1.14 -1.46 17.13
C GLY A 263 0.88 -2.64 16.20
N LYS A 264 0.43 -2.38 14.96
CA LYS A 264 0.26 -3.41 13.90
C LYS A 264 1.58 -4.08 13.50
N ILE A 265 2.75 -3.49 13.84
CA ILE A 265 4.06 -4.13 13.69
C ILE A 265 4.48 -4.81 15.00
N GLY A 266 4.57 -4.03 16.09
CA GLY A 266 5.17 -4.49 17.35
C GLY A 266 4.39 -5.64 17.98
N ALA A 267 3.07 -5.51 18.12
CA ALA A 267 2.26 -6.49 18.86
C ALA A 267 2.25 -7.88 18.20
N PRO A 268 2.10 -8.01 16.86
CA PRO A 268 2.25 -9.31 16.20
C PRO A 268 3.64 -9.92 16.39
N MET A 269 4.71 -9.14 16.32
CA MET A 269 6.07 -9.65 16.51
C MET A 269 6.29 -10.17 17.94
N VAL A 270 5.86 -9.42 18.96
CA VAL A 270 5.94 -9.86 20.37
C VAL A 270 5.19 -11.18 20.56
N ARG A 271 3.96 -11.26 20.03
CA ARG A 271 3.13 -12.47 20.12
C ARG A 271 3.79 -13.65 19.41
N GLN A 272 4.29 -13.45 18.19
CA GLN A 272 4.92 -14.50 17.39
C GLN A 272 6.14 -15.07 18.08
N LEU A 273 7.04 -14.20 18.56
CA LEU A 273 8.27 -14.62 19.25
C LEU A 273 8.00 -15.33 20.57
N GLN A 274 6.97 -14.88 21.31
CA GLN A 274 6.54 -15.57 22.51
C GLN A 274 6.03 -16.98 22.20
N LEU A 275 5.18 -17.13 21.18
CA LEU A 275 4.57 -18.43 20.84
C LEU A 275 5.56 -19.41 20.21
N GLN A 276 6.44 -18.95 19.31
CA GLN A 276 7.31 -19.82 18.52
C GLN A 276 8.66 -20.12 19.20
N ARG A 277 9.10 -19.25 20.12
CA ARG A 277 10.44 -19.33 20.73
C ARG A 277 10.45 -19.14 22.25
N GLY A 278 9.30 -18.87 22.87
CA GLY A 278 9.22 -18.60 24.31
C GLY A 278 9.87 -17.28 24.74
N ILE A 279 10.19 -16.40 23.79
CA ILE A 279 10.91 -15.14 24.05
C ILE A 279 9.92 -14.05 24.44
N LYS A 280 10.06 -13.52 25.66
CA LYS A 280 9.30 -12.39 26.17
C LYS A 280 10.00 -11.08 25.84
N LEU A 281 9.45 -10.32 24.90
CA LEU A 281 9.84 -8.93 24.69
C LEU A 281 8.97 -8.03 25.57
N GLN A 282 9.58 -7.27 26.48
CA GLN A 282 8.87 -6.39 27.42
C GLN A 282 9.12 -4.90 27.17
N GLY A 283 10.07 -4.54 26.30
CA GLY A 283 10.50 -3.16 26.11
C GLY A 283 10.01 -2.50 24.82
N ILE A 284 8.99 -3.04 24.13
CA ILE A 284 8.42 -2.37 22.95
C ILE A 284 7.48 -1.25 23.41
N THR A 285 7.76 -0.02 22.99
CA THR A 285 6.98 1.17 23.29
C THR A 285 6.26 1.68 22.03
N TYR A 286 5.12 2.34 22.27
CA TYR A 286 4.27 2.90 21.23
C TYR A 286 4.01 4.39 21.49
N PRO A 287 3.61 5.17 20.47
CA PRO A 287 3.25 6.56 20.66
C PRO A 287 2.13 6.74 21.70
N ASP A 288 2.26 7.75 22.55
CA ASP A 288 1.21 8.18 23.46
C ASP A 288 0.24 9.11 22.72
N TYR A 289 -0.73 8.51 22.02
CA TYR A 289 -1.71 9.24 21.23
C TYR A 289 -2.58 10.19 22.07
N ASP A 290 -2.90 9.82 23.32
CA ASP A 290 -3.70 10.67 24.21
C ASP A 290 -2.93 11.94 24.58
N ARG A 291 -1.63 11.83 24.86
CA ARG A 291 -0.76 12.99 25.05
C ARG A 291 -0.64 13.83 23.79
N ILE A 292 -0.41 13.22 22.62
CA ILE A 292 -0.29 13.94 21.34
C ILE A 292 -1.55 14.78 21.07
N MET A 293 -2.74 14.19 21.23
CA MET A 293 -4.00 14.90 21.02
C MET A 293 -4.22 16.00 22.06
N ARG A 294 -3.87 15.77 23.34
CA ARG A 294 -3.98 16.78 24.39
C ARG A 294 -3.08 17.98 24.13
N ASP A 295 -1.82 17.75 23.78
CA ASP A 295 -0.85 18.80 23.47
C ASP A 295 -1.30 19.60 22.23
N LEU A 296 -1.91 18.93 21.25
CA LEU A 296 -2.48 19.56 20.05
C LEU A 296 -3.70 20.44 20.38
N ARG A 297 -4.66 19.92 21.16
CA ARG A 297 -5.84 20.69 21.62
C ARG A 297 -5.41 21.92 22.41
N GLN A 298 -4.45 21.77 23.33
CA GLN A 298 -3.90 22.88 24.10
C GLN A 298 -3.25 23.94 23.20
N LYS A 299 -2.44 23.52 22.22
CA LYS A 299 -1.80 24.44 21.26
C LYS A 299 -2.82 25.23 20.42
N LYS A 300 -3.98 24.64 20.15
CA LYS A 300 -5.04 25.23 19.32
C LYS A 300 -6.14 25.94 20.13
N GLY A 301 -6.08 25.91 21.46
CA GLY A 301 -7.11 26.51 22.31
C GLY A 301 -8.45 25.77 22.32
N LEU A 302 -8.45 24.49 21.92
CA LEU A 302 -9.63 23.63 21.90
C LEU A 302 -9.90 23.09 23.30
N LYS A 303 -11.17 22.80 23.62
CA LYS A 303 -11.53 22.18 24.91
C LYS A 303 -10.93 20.78 25.01
N SER A 304 -10.42 20.44 26.20
CA SER A 304 -9.71 19.19 26.48
C SER A 304 -10.62 17.97 26.46
#